data_AF-A0A022M9X5-F1
#
_entry.id   AF-A0A022M9X5-F1
#
_cell.length_a   1.000
_cell.length_b   1.000
_cell.length_c   1.000
_cell.angle_alpha   90.00
_cell.angle_beta   90.00
_cell.angle_gamma   90.00
#
_symmetry.space_group_name_H-M   'P 1'
#
loop_
_entity.id
_entity.type
_entity.pdbx_description
1 polymer ?
#
loop_
_entity_poly.entity_id
_entity_poly.type
_entity_poly.pdbx_seq_one_letter_code
_entity_poly.pdbx_strand_id
1 'polypeptide(L)'
;MTAPEALPMVVPAPDLPQRVRIYEVGPRDGLQNEKLTVPTEVKAEFIRRLAGAGLTTIEATSFVHPKWVPQLADAEALFPLVRDLPGAFPVLVPNERGLDRALALHADRVAVFASATESFARANLNRSVDEALAMFAPVVRRAKDADARVRGYLSMCFGDPWEGAVPVHQVVRVCRALLEMGCDELSLGDTIGVATPGQVLELLAALNEQGVPTSALGVHFHDTYGQALANTLAALQHGVTTVDASAGGLGGCPYAKSATGNLATEDLVWMLRGLGIDTGVDLGRLVATSEWMAAHLGRPSPSRTLRALSHKEQ
;
A
#
# COMPACT_ATOMS: atom_id res chain seq x y z
N MET A 1 2.63 37.47 -22.64
CA MET A 1 1.95 36.82 -21.51
C MET A 1 2.85 35.69 -21.06
N THR A 2 3.40 35.76 -19.85
CA THR A 2 4.12 34.62 -19.25
C THR A 2 3.14 33.45 -19.16
N ALA A 3 3.58 32.24 -19.49
CA ALA A 3 2.76 31.05 -19.31
C ALA A 3 2.27 31.02 -17.85
N PRO A 4 1.00 30.65 -17.59
CA PRO A 4 0.51 30.53 -16.23
C PRO A 4 1.40 29.56 -15.46
N GLU A 5 1.65 29.89 -14.19
CA GLU A 5 2.46 29.05 -13.30
C GLU A 5 1.80 27.68 -13.16
N ALA A 6 2.61 26.60 -13.21
CA ALA A 6 2.08 25.25 -13.18
C ALA A 6 1.41 24.96 -11.82
N LEU A 7 0.21 24.40 -11.85
CA LEU A 7 -0.48 23.94 -10.64
C LEU A 7 -0.03 22.50 -10.26
N PRO A 8 0.00 22.16 -8.97
CA PRO A 8 -0.13 23.06 -7.82
C PRO A 8 1.11 23.97 -7.67
N MET A 9 0.89 25.19 -7.19
CA MET A 9 1.98 26.08 -6.77
C MET A 9 2.80 25.40 -5.68
N VAL A 10 4.12 25.44 -5.80
CA VAL A 10 5.02 24.80 -4.84
C VAL A 10 5.27 25.75 -3.67
N VAL A 11 4.81 25.35 -2.49
CA VAL A 11 5.05 26.03 -1.21
C VAL A 11 5.60 24.99 -0.24
N PRO A 12 6.94 24.87 -0.13
CA PRO A 12 7.54 23.89 0.76
C PRO A 12 7.14 24.14 2.22
N ALA A 13 6.66 23.10 2.89
CA ALA A 13 6.46 23.15 4.33
C ALA A 13 7.78 22.85 5.06
N PRO A 14 8.09 23.58 6.15
CA PRO A 14 9.30 23.32 6.93
C PRO A 14 9.25 21.92 7.57
N ASP A 15 10.43 21.34 7.80
CA ASP A 15 10.62 20.09 8.56
C ASP A 15 9.94 18.84 7.97
N LEU A 16 9.48 18.89 6.72
CA LEU A 16 9.03 17.72 5.97
C LEU A 16 10.20 17.01 5.25
N PRO A 17 10.07 15.70 4.98
CA PRO A 17 11.09 14.97 4.23
C PRO A 17 11.25 15.52 2.81
N GLN A 18 12.49 15.62 2.34
CA GLN A 18 12.79 16.09 0.97
C GLN A 18 12.29 15.14 -0.12
N ARG A 19 12.16 13.85 0.21
CA ARG A 19 11.75 12.81 -0.72
C ARG A 19 10.86 11.79 -0.04
N VAL A 20 9.81 11.37 -0.72
CA VAL A 20 8.89 10.30 -0.32
C VAL A 20 8.91 9.20 -1.37
N ARG A 21 9.02 7.95 -0.90
CA ARG A 21 8.79 6.77 -1.73
C ARG A 21 7.31 6.40 -1.66
N ILE A 22 6.67 6.43 -2.82
CA ILE A 22 5.33 5.89 -2.99
C ILE A 22 5.47 4.39 -3.23
N TYR A 23 4.81 3.59 -2.40
CA TYR A 23 4.67 2.15 -2.57
C TYR A 23 3.32 1.90 -3.24
N GLU A 24 3.34 1.73 -4.56
CA GLU A 24 2.13 1.60 -5.37
C GLU A 24 1.51 0.21 -5.19
N VAL A 25 0.33 0.14 -4.58
CA VAL A 25 -0.37 -1.13 -4.30
C VAL A 25 -1.51 -1.44 -5.27
N GLY A 26 -1.79 -0.56 -6.24
CA GLY A 26 -2.89 -0.68 -7.18
C GLY A 26 -2.98 -2.04 -7.89
N PRO A 27 -1.90 -2.59 -8.47
CA PRO A 27 -1.95 -3.87 -9.19
C PRO A 27 -2.27 -5.08 -8.30
N ARG A 28 -1.95 -5.02 -7.00
CA ARG A 28 -2.25 -6.08 -6.04
C ARG A 28 -3.50 -5.74 -5.22
N ASP A 29 -3.37 -4.83 -4.27
CA ASP A 29 -4.42 -4.48 -3.32
C ASP A 29 -5.60 -3.80 -3.99
N GLY A 30 -5.32 -2.91 -4.94
CA GLY A 30 -6.35 -2.21 -5.71
C GLY A 30 -7.22 -3.15 -6.54
N LEU A 31 -6.61 -4.10 -7.24
CA LEU A 31 -7.32 -5.06 -8.10
C LEU A 31 -7.93 -6.25 -7.33
N GLN A 32 -7.45 -6.55 -6.12
CA GLN A 32 -7.85 -7.74 -5.36
C GLN A 32 -9.36 -7.85 -5.13
N ASN A 33 -10.06 -6.73 -4.93
CA ASN A 33 -11.49 -6.70 -4.65
C ASN A 33 -12.34 -6.22 -5.84
N GLU A 34 -11.76 -6.12 -7.04
CA GLU A 34 -12.51 -5.75 -8.25
C GLU A 34 -13.46 -6.87 -8.67
N LYS A 35 -14.66 -6.47 -9.11
CA LYS A 35 -15.69 -7.41 -9.59
C LYS A 35 -15.32 -8.05 -10.92
N LEU A 36 -14.64 -7.28 -11.78
CA LEU A 36 -14.20 -7.74 -13.09
C LEU A 36 -12.79 -8.29 -12.98
N THR A 37 -12.58 -9.52 -13.46
CA THR A 37 -11.25 -10.08 -13.60
C THR A 37 -10.51 -9.37 -14.72
N VAL A 38 -9.46 -8.64 -14.38
CA VAL A 38 -8.57 -7.98 -15.34
C VAL A 38 -7.64 -9.04 -15.97
N PRO A 39 -7.51 -9.11 -17.32
CA PRO A 39 -6.59 -10.03 -17.98
C PRO A 39 -5.12 -9.79 -17.59
N THR A 40 -4.31 -10.85 -17.63
CA THR A 40 -2.88 -10.80 -17.25
C THR A 40 -2.09 -9.76 -18.05
N GLU A 41 -2.34 -9.66 -19.36
CA GLU A 41 -1.66 -8.70 -20.23
C GLU A 41 -2.01 -7.26 -19.86
N VAL A 42 -3.26 -7.02 -19.44
CA VAL A 42 -3.73 -5.70 -18.98
C VAL A 42 -3.09 -5.35 -17.64
N LYS A 43 -2.94 -6.31 -16.70
CA LYS A 43 -2.20 -6.09 -15.45
C LYS A 43 -0.71 -5.81 -15.70
N ALA A 44 -0.09 -6.55 -16.61
CA ALA A 44 1.32 -6.35 -16.95
C ALA A 44 1.53 -4.96 -17.58
N GLU A 45 0.64 -4.56 -18.48
CA GLU A 45 0.65 -3.22 -19.08
C GLU A 45 0.40 -2.12 -18.04
N PHE A 46 -0.49 -2.35 -17.06
CA PHE A 46 -0.70 -1.42 -15.96
C PHE A 46 0.58 -1.19 -15.17
N ILE A 47 1.26 -2.26 -14.76
CA ILE A 47 2.53 -2.19 -14.02
C ILE A 47 3.60 -1.47 -14.84
N ARG A 48 3.71 -1.75 -16.15
CA ARG A 48 4.65 -1.05 -17.04
C ARG A 48 4.37 0.44 -17.12
N ARG A 49 3.11 0.84 -17.21
CA ARG A 49 2.71 2.25 -17.24
C ARG A 49 3.00 2.96 -15.93
N LEU A 50 2.73 2.31 -14.80
CA LEU A 50 3.06 2.83 -13.46
C LEU A 50 4.58 3.04 -13.31
N ALA A 51 5.39 2.04 -13.72
CA ALA A 51 6.85 2.18 -13.73
C ALA A 51 7.31 3.30 -14.69
N GLY A 52 6.70 3.38 -15.87
CA GLY A 52 6.95 4.43 -16.86
C GLY A 52 6.48 5.84 -16.45
N ALA A 53 5.65 5.95 -15.41
CA ALA A 53 5.29 7.19 -14.74
C ALA A 53 6.27 7.56 -13.60
N GLY A 54 7.29 6.74 -13.34
CA GLY A 54 8.35 7.03 -12.35
C GLY A 54 8.17 6.34 -11.00
N LEU A 55 7.14 5.51 -10.82
CA LEU A 55 6.99 4.71 -9.60
C LEU A 55 8.07 3.64 -9.53
N THR A 56 8.81 3.60 -8.42
CA THR A 56 9.99 2.73 -8.25
C THR A 56 9.71 1.51 -7.38
N THR A 57 8.56 1.45 -6.70
CA THR A 57 8.12 0.30 -5.91
C THR A 57 6.65 0.05 -6.20
N ILE A 58 6.36 -1.07 -6.86
CA ILE A 58 5.02 -1.42 -7.33
C ILE A 58 4.70 -2.84 -6.88
N GLU A 59 3.72 -3.00 -6.00
CA GLU A 59 3.27 -4.31 -5.56
C GLU A 59 2.56 -5.03 -6.70
N ALA A 60 3.27 -5.98 -7.30
CA ALA A 60 2.89 -6.52 -8.59
C ALA A 60 1.71 -7.50 -8.50
N THR A 61 1.71 -8.37 -7.48
CA THR A 61 0.71 -9.44 -7.32
C THR A 61 0.80 -10.10 -5.95
N SER A 62 0.01 -11.15 -5.74
CA SER A 62 0.00 -11.98 -4.53
C SER A 62 0.00 -13.47 -4.89
N PHE A 63 0.85 -14.25 -4.22
CA PHE A 63 0.88 -15.72 -4.32
C PHE A 63 -0.09 -16.36 -3.32
N VAL A 64 -1.29 -15.79 -3.23
CA VAL A 64 -2.44 -16.37 -2.51
C VAL A 64 -3.03 -17.55 -3.28
N HIS A 65 -3.84 -18.33 -2.58
CA HIS A 65 -4.50 -19.46 -3.20
C HIS A 65 -5.70 -18.96 -4.05
N PRO A 66 -5.78 -19.31 -5.36
CA PRO A 66 -6.75 -18.75 -6.32
C PRO A 66 -8.22 -18.82 -5.90
N LYS A 67 -8.60 -19.83 -5.11
CA LYS A 67 -9.97 -19.97 -4.57
C LYS A 67 -10.40 -18.79 -3.68
N TRP A 68 -9.46 -18.17 -2.96
CA TRP A 68 -9.78 -17.08 -2.03
C TRP A 68 -9.73 -15.71 -2.71
N VAL A 69 -8.80 -15.55 -3.65
CA VAL A 69 -8.64 -14.32 -4.43
C VAL A 69 -8.45 -14.68 -5.91
N PRO A 70 -9.56 -14.93 -6.65
CA PRO A 70 -9.50 -15.25 -8.07
C PRO A 70 -8.82 -14.17 -8.92
N GLN A 71 -8.91 -12.91 -8.49
CA GLN A 71 -8.34 -11.74 -9.16
C GLN A 71 -6.82 -11.81 -9.28
N LEU A 72 -6.13 -12.57 -8.42
CA LEU A 72 -4.67 -12.69 -8.38
C LEU A 72 -4.21 -14.12 -8.70
N ALA A 73 -5.08 -14.94 -9.28
CA ALA A 73 -4.79 -16.34 -9.63
C ALA A 73 -3.69 -16.51 -10.69
N ASP A 74 -3.39 -15.45 -11.44
CA ASP A 74 -2.45 -15.40 -12.55
C ASP A 74 -1.05 -14.90 -12.16
N ALA A 75 -0.70 -14.92 -10.86
CA ALA A 75 0.59 -14.45 -10.35
C ALA A 75 1.80 -15.07 -11.09
N GLU A 76 1.78 -16.37 -11.36
CA GLU A 76 2.86 -17.05 -12.09
C GLU A 76 3.00 -16.63 -13.56
N ALA A 77 1.90 -16.23 -14.18
CA ALA A 77 1.90 -15.71 -15.55
C ALA A 77 2.28 -14.23 -15.58
N LEU A 78 1.86 -13.46 -14.57
CA LEU A 78 2.07 -12.02 -14.50
C LEU A 78 3.49 -11.65 -14.09
N PHE A 79 4.03 -12.24 -13.02
CA PHE A 79 5.27 -11.78 -12.41
C PHE A 79 6.48 -11.81 -13.36
N PRO A 80 6.70 -12.85 -14.18
CA PRO A 80 7.78 -12.88 -15.16
C PRO A 80 7.71 -11.77 -16.21
N LEU A 81 6.51 -11.20 -16.47
CA LEU A 81 6.32 -10.14 -17.46
C LEU A 81 6.73 -8.74 -16.97
N VAL A 82 6.97 -8.60 -15.66
CA VAL A 82 7.17 -7.30 -14.99
C VAL A 82 8.39 -7.23 -14.08
N ARG A 83 8.89 -8.37 -13.55
CA ARG A 83 9.99 -8.38 -12.57
C ARG A 83 11.30 -7.73 -13.06
N ASP A 84 11.53 -7.77 -14.37
CA ASP A 84 12.76 -7.28 -15.01
C ASP A 84 12.64 -5.81 -15.47
N LEU A 85 11.53 -5.15 -15.17
CA LEU A 85 11.38 -3.71 -15.39
C LEU A 85 12.29 -2.92 -14.42
N PRO A 86 12.62 -1.66 -14.71
CA PRO A 86 13.33 -0.82 -13.75
C PRO A 86 12.48 -0.55 -12.50
N GLY A 87 12.97 -0.96 -11.32
CA GLY A 87 12.30 -0.73 -10.05
C GLY A 87 12.26 -1.97 -9.16
N ALA A 88 11.41 -1.94 -8.15
CA ALA A 88 11.15 -3.03 -7.22
C ALA A 88 9.71 -3.51 -7.37
N PHE A 89 9.52 -4.83 -7.46
CA PHE A 89 8.22 -5.46 -7.69
C PHE A 89 7.85 -6.43 -6.57
N PRO A 90 7.55 -5.92 -5.36
CA PRO A 90 7.17 -6.77 -4.25
C PRO A 90 5.92 -7.59 -4.53
N VAL A 91 5.83 -8.77 -3.91
CA VAL A 91 4.69 -9.68 -4.01
C VAL A 91 4.24 -10.16 -2.63
N LEU A 92 2.93 -10.27 -2.43
CA LEU A 92 2.39 -10.77 -1.16
C LEU A 92 2.51 -12.31 -1.09
N VAL A 93 3.01 -12.84 0.03
CA VAL A 93 3.17 -14.28 0.28
C VAL A 93 2.50 -14.67 1.60
N PRO A 94 1.27 -15.24 1.57
CA PRO A 94 0.51 -15.52 2.80
C PRO A 94 1.07 -16.69 3.63
N ASN A 95 1.90 -17.55 3.04
CA ASN A 95 2.40 -18.77 3.65
C ASN A 95 3.63 -19.30 2.88
N GLU A 96 4.23 -20.38 3.39
CA GLU A 96 5.42 -21.01 2.81
C GLU A 96 5.22 -21.49 1.37
N ARG A 97 4.04 -22.00 1.00
CA ARG A 97 3.77 -22.42 -0.37
C ARG A 97 3.71 -21.22 -1.33
N GLY A 98 3.16 -20.10 -0.86
CA GLY A 98 3.18 -18.84 -1.60
C GLY A 98 4.60 -18.33 -1.79
N LEU A 99 5.43 -18.43 -0.75
CA LEU A 99 6.84 -18.09 -0.81
C LEU A 99 7.61 -18.98 -1.80
N ASP A 100 7.39 -20.31 -1.77
CA ASP A 100 8.04 -21.25 -2.71
C ASP A 100 7.77 -20.85 -4.16
N ARG A 101 6.51 -20.51 -4.48
CA ARG A 101 6.09 -20.07 -5.81
C ARG A 101 6.74 -18.74 -6.20
N ALA A 102 6.81 -17.79 -5.27
CA ALA A 102 7.45 -16.49 -5.50
C ALA A 102 8.95 -16.61 -5.75
N LEU A 103 9.65 -17.39 -4.91
CA LEU A 103 11.10 -17.63 -5.03
C LEU A 103 11.45 -18.42 -6.29
N ALA A 104 10.62 -19.37 -6.70
CA ALA A 104 10.78 -20.09 -7.98
C ALA A 104 10.74 -19.14 -9.20
N LEU A 105 10.16 -17.95 -9.05
CA LEU A 105 10.12 -16.91 -10.09
C LEU A 105 11.11 -15.76 -9.82
N HIS A 106 12.02 -15.95 -8.87
CA HIS A 106 13.07 -15.00 -8.47
C HIS A 106 12.53 -13.70 -7.85
N ALA A 107 11.42 -13.75 -7.13
CA ALA A 107 10.98 -12.61 -6.33
C ALA A 107 12.01 -12.33 -5.21
N ASP A 108 12.57 -11.12 -5.21
CA ASP A 108 13.55 -10.63 -4.23
C ASP A 108 12.91 -9.80 -3.10
N ARG A 109 11.61 -9.50 -3.23
CA ARG A 109 10.84 -8.67 -2.31
C ARG A 109 9.50 -9.31 -2.06
N VAL A 110 9.25 -9.64 -0.81
CA VAL A 110 8.02 -10.30 -0.40
C VAL A 110 7.35 -9.54 0.73
N ALA A 111 6.05 -9.71 0.85
CA ALA A 111 5.28 -9.14 1.94
C ALA A 111 4.47 -10.20 2.68
N VAL A 112 4.47 -10.13 4.00
CA VAL A 112 3.55 -10.87 4.89
C VAL A 112 2.54 -9.88 5.48
N PHE A 113 1.41 -10.36 5.99
CA PHE A 113 0.39 -9.50 6.57
C PHE A 113 -0.11 -10.04 7.92
N ALA A 114 0.02 -9.25 8.97
CA ALA A 114 -0.54 -9.51 10.28
C ALA A 114 -1.71 -8.56 10.56
N SER A 115 -2.43 -8.83 11.64
CA SER A 115 -3.48 -7.95 12.19
C SER A 115 -3.10 -7.54 13.60
N ALA A 116 -3.45 -6.30 13.98
CA ALA A 116 -3.30 -5.88 15.37
C ALA A 116 -4.34 -6.56 16.28
N THR A 117 -5.53 -6.89 15.77
CA THR A 117 -6.70 -7.35 16.54
C THR A 117 -7.02 -8.82 16.38
N GLU A 118 -7.65 -9.41 17.41
CA GLU A 118 -8.01 -10.83 17.48
C GLU A 118 -9.17 -11.18 16.54
N SER A 119 -10.19 -10.33 16.50
CA SER A 119 -11.40 -10.53 15.72
C SER A 119 -11.10 -10.53 14.23
N PHE A 120 -10.27 -9.58 13.76
CA PHE A 120 -9.83 -9.55 12.37
C PHE A 120 -8.86 -10.71 12.05
N ALA A 121 -7.94 -11.07 12.95
CA ALA A 121 -7.08 -12.24 12.75
C ALA A 121 -7.91 -13.53 12.58
N ARG A 122 -8.95 -13.70 13.39
CA ARG A 122 -9.89 -14.85 13.29
C ARG A 122 -10.72 -14.78 12.02
N ALA A 123 -11.25 -13.63 11.65
CA ALA A 123 -12.06 -13.48 10.44
C ALA A 123 -11.24 -13.72 9.16
N ASN A 124 -9.98 -13.27 9.14
CA ASN A 124 -9.14 -13.28 7.94
C ASN A 124 -8.30 -14.57 7.80
N LEU A 125 -7.75 -15.08 8.91
CA LEU A 125 -6.82 -16.21 8.92
C LEU A 125 -7.32 -17.41 9.75
N ASN A 126 -8.49 -17.30 10.37
CA ASN A 126 -9.05 -18.30 11.30
C ASN A 126 -8.06 -18.69 12.41
N ARG A 127 -7.36 -17.68 12.95
CA ARG A 127 -6.29 -17.81 13.95
C ARG A 127 -6.30 -16.62 14.90
N SER A 128 -5.69 -16.76 16.08
CA SER A 128 -5.36 -15.62 16.94
C SER A 128 -4.22 -14.78 16.34
N VAL A 129 -3.95 -13.61 16.93
CA VAL A 129 -2.82 -12.77 16.52
C VAL A 129 -1.49 -13.52 16.70
N ASP A 130 -1.32 -14.20 17.82
CA ASP A 130 -0.08 -14.93 18.13
C ASP A 130 0.11 -16.17 17.23
N GLU A 131 -0.98 -16.88 16.91
CA GLU A 131 -0.96 -17.98 15.94
C GLU A 131 -0.61 -17.49 14.52
N ALA A 132 -1.09 -16.31 14.13
CA ALA A 132 -0.74 -15.70 12.86
C ALA A 132 0.75 -15.32 12.81
N LEU A 133 1.27 -14.69 13.87
CA LEU A 133 2.69 -14.38 13.99
C LEU A 133 3.57 -15.63 13.94
N ALA A 134 3.20 -16.69 14.67
CA ALA A 134 3.91 -17.96 14.65
C ALA A 134 3.93 -18.60 13.25
N MET A 135 2.85 -18.44 12.47
CA MET A 135 2.77 -18.91 11.09
C MET A 135 3.68 -18.11 10.14
N PHE A 136 3.89 -16.82 10.37
CA PHE A 136 4.77 -15.99 9.53
C PHE A 136 6.26 -16.19 9.84
N ALA A 137 6.62 -16.57 11.07
CA ALA A 137 8.01 -16.80 11.47
C ALA A 137 8.84 -17.71 10.52
N PRO A 138 8.36 -18.90 10.09
CA PRO A 138 9.07 -19.69 9.10
C PRO A 138 9.12 -19.03 7.72
N VAL A 139 8.07 -18.32 7.31
CA VAL A 139 8.01 -17.63 6.01
C VAL A 139 9.06 -16.53 5.94
N VAL A 140 9.09 -15.64 6.94
CA VAL A 140 10.05 -14.53 7.00
C VAL A 140 11.48 -15.07 7.03
N ARG A 141 11.78 -16.01 7.92
CA ARG A 141 13.12 -16.62 8.00
C ARG A 141 13.56 -17.23 6.68
N ARG A 142 12.72 -18.03 6.02
CA ARG A 142 13.05 -18.64 4.72
C ARG A 142 13.23 -17.60 3.61
N ALA A 143 12.48 -16.51 3.64
CA ALA A 143 12.66 -15.40 2.71
C ALA A 143 14.02 -14.72 2.95
N LYS A 144 14.41 -14.49 4.21
CA LYS A 144 15.73 -13.95 4.57
C LYS A 144 16.87 -14.90 4.18
N ASP A 145 16.70 -16.21 4.38
CA ASP A 145 17.67 -17.23 3.95
C ASP A 145 17.88 -17.24 2.43
N ALA A 146 16.89 -16.79 1.67
CA ALA A 146 16.93 -16.60 0.21
C ALA A 146 17.35 -15.17 -0.22
N ASP A 147 17.86 -14.36 0.71
CA ASP A 147 18.26 -12.95 0.50
C ASP A 147 17.13 -12.02 0.02
N ALA A 148 15.86 -12.42 0.25
CA ALA A 148 14.73 -11.57 -0.06
C ALA A 148 14.51 -10.52 1.04
N ARG A 149 14.08 -9.32 0.63
CA ARG A 149 13.57 -8.31 1.56
C ARG A 149 12.13 -8.62 1.92
N VAL A 150 11.80 -8.44 3.19
CA VAL A 150 10.48 -8.78 3.74
C VAL A 150 9.81 -7.52 4.27
N ARG A 151 8.61 -7.24 3.77
CA ARG A 151 7.72 -6.21 4.30
C ARG A 151 6.64 -6.83 5.17
N GLY A 152 6.38 -6.24 6.34
CA GLY A 152 5.29 -6.64 7.22
C GLY A 152 4.13 -5.65 7.14
N TYR A 153 3.00 -6.04 6.55
CA TYR A 153 1.76 -5.29 6.69
C TYR A 153 1.13 -5.54 8.05
N LEU A 154 0.60 -4.49 8.68
CA LEU A 154 -0.19 -4.61 9.90
C LEU A 154 -1.57 -3.96 9.71
N SER A 155 -2.62 -4.79 9.61
CA SER A 155 -4.00 -4.32 9.52
C SER A 155 -4.56 -3.87 10.87
N MET A 156 -5.62 -3.07 10.84
CA MET A 156 -6.38 -2.61 12.02
C MET A 156 -5.52 -1.87 13.04
N CYS A 157 -4.55 -1.06 12.59
CA CYS A 157 -3.70 -0.28 13.49
C CYS A 157 -4.45 0.83 14.24
N PHE A 158 -5.56 1.32 13.67
CA PHE A 158 -6.23 2.55 14.15
C PHE A 158 -7.70 2.34 14.53
N GLY A 159 -8.22 1.14 14.30
CA GLY A 159 -9.61 0.79 14.54
C GLY A 159 -9.95 -0.55 13.91
N ASP A 160 -10.92 -1.24 14.48
CA ASP A 160 -11.41 -2.53 14.03
C ASP A 160 -12.94 -2.51 13.95
N PRO A 161 -13.56 -3.07 12.88
CA PRO A 161 -15.00 -3.01 12.70
C PRO A 161 -15.79 -3.85 13.72
N TRP A 162 -15.15 -4.75 14.46
CA TRP A 162 -15.73 -5.60 15.50
C TRP A 162 -15.31 -5.19 16.91
N GLU A 163 -14.03 -4.85 17.11
CA GLU A 163 -13.48 -4.48 18.43
C GLU A 163 -13.57 -2.97 18.73
N GLY A 164 -13.77 -2.14 17.70
CA GLY A 164 -13.82 -0.69 17.84
C GLY A 164 -12.43 -0.10 18.00
N ALA A 165 -12.17 0.54 19.14
CA ALA A 165 -10.89 1.20 19.40
C ALA A 165 -9.77 0.17 19.63
N VAL A 166 -8.66 0.34 18.92
CA VAL A 166 -7.49 -0.55 19.04
C VAL A 166 -6.44 0.11 19.93
N PRO A 167 -6.06 -0.49 21.08
CA PRO A 167 -5.05 0.08 21.96
C PRO A 167 -3.67 0.17 21.29
N VAL A 168 -3.00 1.32 21.41
CA VAL A 168 -1.68 1.57 20.80
C VAL A 168 -0.64 0.50 21.18
N HIS A 169 -0.59 0.11 22.46
CA HIS A 169 0.36 -0.91 22.95
C HIS A 169 0.20 -2.27 22.25
N GLN A 170 -1.01 -2.62 21.81
CA GLN A 170 -1.28 -3.86 21.08
C GLN A 170 -0.68 -3.80 19.67
N VAL A 171 -0.83 -2.67 18.98
CA VAL A 171 -0.22 -2.44 17.66
C VAL A 171 1.31 -2.47 17.78
N VAL A 172 1.87 -1.77 18.76
CA VAL A 172 3.31 -1.72 19.04
C VAL A 172 3.89 -3.10 19.30
N ARG A 173 3.18 -3.95 20.06
CA ARG A 173 3.58 -5.35 20.32
C ARG A 173 3.74 -6.13 19.02
N VAL A 174 2.77 -6.04 18.11
CA VAL A 174 2.79 -6.79 16.84
C VAL A 174 3.88 -6.24 15.89
N CYS A 175 4.04 -4.91 15.81
CA CYS A 175 5.13 -4.30 15.04
C CYS A 175 6.49 -4.81 15.49
N ARG A 176 6.74 -4.83 16.81
CA ARG A 176 7.99 -5.36 17.36
C ARG A 176 8.20 -6.83 17.02
N ALA A 177 7.16 -7.66 17.17
CA ALA A 177 7.24 -9.07 16.83
C ALA A 177 7.60 -9.29 15.34
N LEU A 178 7.05 -8.49 14.42
CA LEU A 178 7.38 -8.56 13.00
C LEU A 178 8.84 -8.15 12.71
N LEU A 179 9.34 -7.10 13.36
CA LEU A 179 10.74 -6.67 13.20
C LEU A 179 11.72 -7.69 13.81
N GLU A 180 11.43 -8.19 15.00
CA GLU A 180 12.23 -9.24 15.66
C GLU A 180 12.28 -10.53 14.84
N MET A 181 11.22 -10.81 14.07
CA MET A 181 11.14 -11.93 13.13
C MET A 181 12.01 -11.74 11.87
N GLY A 182 12.38 -10.49 11.55
CA GLY A 182 13.26 -10.15 10.42
C GLY A 182 12.62 -9.35 9.30
N CYS A 183 11.42 -8.79 9.48
CA CYS A 183 10.87 -7.83 8.52
C CYS A 183 11.78 -6.58 8.44
N ASP A 184 12.08 -6.14 7.22
CA ASP A 184 12.94 -4.98 6.93
C ASP A 184 12.16 -3.65 7.00
N GLU A 185 10.86 -3.69 6.72
CA GLU A 185 9.96 -2.54 6.72
C GLU A 185 8.56 -2.97 7.17
N LEU A 186 7.87 -2.11 7.92
CA LEU A 186 6.48 -2.30 8.31
C LEU A 186 5.57 -1.31 7.59
N SER A 187 4.36 -1.73 7.20
CA SER A 187 3.31 -0.83 6.69
C SER A 187 2.14 -0.80 7.69
N LEU A 188 1.96 0.35 8.33
CA LEU A 188 0.92 0.58 9.35
C LEU A 188 -0.42 0.88 8.65
N GLY A 189 -1.34 -0.08 8.70
CA GLY A 189 -2.59 -0.05 7.95
C GLY A 189 -3.79 0.49 8.73
N ASP A 190 -4.37 1.59 8.24
CA ASP A 190 -5.74 2.00 8.53
C ASP A 190 -6.71 1.34 7.54
N THR A 191 -6.94 0.05 7.76
CA THR A 191 -7.67 -0.83 6.83
C THR A 191 -9.13 -0.43 6.62
N ILE A 192 -9.74 0.30 7.56
CA ILE A 192 -11.13 0.77 7.46
C ILE A 192 -11.23 2.29 7.25
N GLY A 193 -10.12 3.02 7.29
CA GLY A 193 -10.05 4.45 6.98
C GLY A 193 -10.55 5.36 8.11
N VAL A 194 -10.51 4.88 9.37
CA VAL A 194 -11.05 5.59 10.55
C VAL A 194 -10.00 6.39 11.32
N ALA A 195 -8.73 6.24 10.96
CA ALA A 195 -7.64 6.94 11.65
C ALA A 195 -7.82 8.45 11.54
N THR A 196 -7.34 9.15 12.55
CA THR A 196 -7.22 10.62 12.56
C THR A 196 -5.77 11.02 12.80
N PRO A 197 -5.36 12.25 12.43
CA PRO A 197 -3.98 12.69 12.56
C PRO A 197 -3.39 12.51 13.96
N GLY A 198 -4.19 12.74 15.01
CA GLY A 198 -3.76 12.55 16.39
C GLY A 198 -3.39 11.10 16.72
N GLN A 199 -4.21 10.13 16.29
CA GLN A 199 -3.92 8.70 16.49
C GLN A 199 -2.67 8.25 15.71
N VAL A 200 -2.46 8.81 14.51
CA VAL A 200 -1.26 8.54 13.70
C VAL A 200 0.00 8.97 14.45
N LEU A 201 0.02 10.21 14.96
CA LEU A 201 1.17 10.73 15.72
C LEU A 201 1.39 9.95 17.03
N GLU A 202 0.31 9.61 17.75
CA GLU A 202 0.40 8.84 18.99
C GLU A 202 1.01 7.46 18.76
N LEU A 203 0.57 6.73 17.73
CA LEU A 203 1.12 5.42 17.39
C LEU A 203 2.59 5.50 16.96
N LEU A 204 2.94 6.46 16.10
CA LEU A 204 4.31 6.61 15.62
C LEU A 204 5.27 7.00 16.76
N ALA A 205 4.85 7.88 17.67
CA ALA A 205 5.61 8.22 18.86
C ALA A 205 5.83 6.99 19.76
N ALA A 206 4.77 6.22 20.04
CA ALA A 206 4.87 5.02 20.86
C ALA A 206 5.78 3.94 20.24
N LEU A 207 5.80 3.81 18.91
CA LEU A 207 6.74 2.92 18.21
C LEU A 207 8.19 3.37 18.39
N ASN A 208 8.47 4.68 18.24
CA ASN A 208 9.81 5.22 18.46
C ASN A 208 10.27 5.08 19.92
N GLU A 209 9.37 5.29 20.90
CA GLU A 209 9.66 5.08 22.33
C GLU A 209 10.06 3.63 22.63
N GLN A 210 9.55 2.67 21.84
CA GLN A 210 9.93 1.26 21.93
C GLN A 210 11.12 0.88 21.03
N GLY A 211 11.85 1.87 20.50
CA GLY A 211 13.08 1.67 19.74
C GLY A 211 12.85 1.26 18.28
N VAL A 212 11.63 1.35 17.76
CA VAL A 212 11.37 1.12 16.33
C VAL A 212 11.75 2.39 15.55
N PRO A 213 12.73 2.34 14.63
CA PRO A 213 13.15 3.53 13.90
C PRO A 213 12.11 3.92 12.84
N THR A 214 11.84 5.23 12.69
CA THR A 214 10.90 5.76 11.68
C THR A 214 11.27 5.34 10.25
N SER A 215 12.55 5.11 9.96
CA SER A 215 13.02 4.63 8.66
C SER A 215 12.55 3.21 8.30
N ALA A 216 12.13 2.41 9.29
CA ALA A 216 11.55 1.09 9.07
C ALA A 216 10.01 1.13 8.97
N LEU A 217 9.40 2.32 9.04
CA LEU A 217 7.95 2.50 9.02
C LEU A 217 7.49 3.11 7.70
N GLY A 218 6.46 2.50 7.13
CA GLY A 218 5.59 3.07 6.13
C GLY A 218 4.16 3.11 6.64
N VAL A 219 3.32 3.88 5.96
CA VAL A 219 1.90 4.04 6.30
C VAL A 219 1.01 3.68 5.13
N HIS A 220 -0.14 3.10 5.45
CA HIS A 220 -1.14 2.68 4.48
C HIS A 220 -2.52 3.13 4.96
N PHE A 221 -3.05 4.19 4.34
CA PHE A 221 -4.31 4.79 4.74
C PHE A 221 -5.38 4.57 3.68
N HIS A 222 -6.51 4.00 4.09
CA HIS A 222 -7.72 4.04 3.28
C HIS A 222 -8.43 5.38 3.42
N ASP A 223 -9.06 5.86 2.35
CA ASP A 223 -9.75 7.16 2.32
C ASP A 223 -11.26 7.06 2.56
N THR A 224 -11.73 5.99 3.22
CA THR A 224 -13.15 5.72 3.52
C THR A 224 -13.88 6.93 4.11
N TYR A 225 -13.24 7.61 5.07
CA TYR A 225 -13.78 8.78 5.77
C TYR A 225 -13.10 10.10 5.37
N GLY A 226 -12.39 10.12 4.24
CA GLY A 226 -11.70 11.32 3.75
C GLY A 226 -10.48 11.75 4.57
N GLN A 227 -9.90 10.84 5.37
CA GLN A 227 -8.82 11.14 6.31
C GLN A 227 -7.42 10.86 5.74
N ALA A 228 -7.30 10.15 4.61
CA ALA A 228 -6.03 9.52 4.23
C ALA A 228 -4.91 10.53 3.95
N LEU A 229 -5.20 11.66 3.27
CA LEU A 229 -4.19 12.71 3.04
C LEU A 229 -3.80 13.44 4.34
N ALA A 230 -4.76 13.69 5.24
CA ALA A 230 -4.46 14.34 6.52
C ALA A 230 -3.61 13.43 7.42
N ASN A 231 -3.92 12.14 7.45
CA ASN A 231 -3.15 11.11 8.16
C ASN A 231 -1.77 10.93 7.55
N THR A 232 -1.66 10.97 6.22
CA THR A 232 -0.38 10.96 5.51
C THR A 232 0.45 12.17 5.90
N LEU A 233 -0.11 13.39 5.86
CA LEU A 233 0.61 14.60 6.26
C LEU A 233 1.13 14.50 7.70
N ALA A 234 0.33 13.98 8.63
CA ALA A 234 0.75 13.75 10.00
C ALA A 234 1.93 12.76 10.09
N ALA A 235 1.89 11.68 9.32
CA ALA A 235 3.00 10.72 9.24
C ALA A 235 4.28 11.36 8.66
N LEU A 236 4.15 12.20 7.63
CA LEU A 236 5.28 12.94 7.03
C LEU A 236 5.89 13.93 8.03
N GLN A 237 5.08 14.62 8.83
CA GLN A 237 5.53 15.50 9.90
C GLN A 237 6.29 14.75 11.01
N HIS A 238 5.97 13.48 11.21
CA HIS A 238 6.72 12.58 12.11
C HIS A 238 7.98 12.01 11.46
N GLY A 239 8.23 12.28 10.17
CA GLY A 239 9.41 11.84 9.44
C GLY A 239 9.26 10.51 8.69
N VAL A 240 8.04 9.97 8.56
CA VAL A 240 7.79 8.81 7.68
C VAL A 240 8.06 9.21 6.23
N THR A 241 8.76 8.35 5.47
CA THR A 241 9.13 8.62 4.08
C THR A 241 8.59 7.59 3.09
N THR A 242 7.79 6.62 3.56
CA THR A 242 7.18 5.59 2.72
C THR A 242 5.67 5.58 2.91
N VAL A 243 4.94 5.78 1.82
CA VAL A 243 3.48 5.87 1.83
C VAL A 243 2.91 4.92 0.79
N ASP A 244 1.99 4.07 1.22
CA ASP A 244 1.25 3.20 0.33
C ASP A 244 0.08 3.97 -0.29
N ALA A 245 -0.06 3.85 -1.60
CA ALA A 245 -1.16 4.45 -2.34
C ALA A 245 -1.52 3.58 -3.55
N SER A 246 -2.70 3.80 -4.10
CA SER A 246 -3.24 3.02 -5.21
C SER A 246 -3.61 3.95 -6.36
N ALA A 247 -3.04 3.73 -7.53
CA ALA A 247 -3.29 4.55 -8.71
C ALA A 247 -4.78 4.57 -9.05
N GLY A 248 -5.35 5.76 -9.23
CA GLY A 248 -6.76 5.98 -9.44
C GLY A 248 -7.63 5.71 -8.21
N GLY A 249 -7.05 5.50 -7.03
CA GLY A 249 -7.77 5.10 -5.81
C GLY A 249 -8.42 3.72 -5.94
N LEU A 250 -7.77 2.78 -6.62
CA LEU A 250 -8.28 1.41 -6.73
C LEU A 250 -8.28 0.70 -5.38
N GLY A 251 -9.22 -0.23 -5.23
CA GLY A 251 -9.42 -0.99 -4.01
C GLY A 251 -10.73 -0.64 -3.32
N GLY A 252 -10.85 -1.14 -2.10
CA GLY A 252 -12.09 -1.14 -1.35
C GLY A 252 -12.03 -2.25 -0.31
N CYS A 253 -12.65 -2.04 0.84
CA CYS A 253 -12.72 -3.05 1.88
C CYS A 253 -14.03 -3.85 1.71
N PRO A 254 -14.00 -5.18 1.51
CA PRO A 254 -15.22 -5.98 1.39
C PRO A 254 -16.10 -5.91 2.64
N TYR A 255 -15.51 -5.55 3.78
CA TYR A 255 -16.20 -5.38 5.06
C TYR A 255 -16.77 -3.96 5.27
N ALA A 256 -16.35 -2.96 4.48
CA ALA A 256 -16.86 -1.59 4.52
C ALA A 256 -17.61 -1.28 3.21
N LYS A 257 -18.92 -1.59 3.20
CA LYS A 257 -19.79 -1.57 2.00
C LYS A 257 -19.86 -0.24 1.21
N SER A 258 -19.30 0.85 1.74
CA SER A 258 -19.27 2.19 1.12
C SER A 258 -17.87 2.81 1.01
N ALA A 259 -16.80 2.07 1.32
CA ALA A 259 -15.46 2.63 1.38
C ALA A 259 -14.85 2.90 0.00
N THR A 260 -14.38 4.14 -0.18
CA THR A 260 -13.59 4.67 -1.30
C THR A 260 -12.23 3.97 -1.50
N GLY A 261 -11.85 3.01 -0.65
CA GLY A 261 -10.67 2.17 -0.80
C GLY A 261 -9.37 2.86 -0.36
N ASN A 262 -8.28 2.54 -1.05
CA ASN A 262 -6.96 3.10 -0.81
C ASN A 262 -6.88 4.60 -1.09
N LEU A 263 -5.92 5.29 -0.47
CA LEU A 263 -5.50 6.62 -0.90
C LEU A 263 -5.11 6.60 -2.39
N ALA A 264 -5.70 7.51 -3.18
CA ALA A 264 -5.35 7.65 -4.58
C ALA A 264 -3.92 8.21 -4.76
N THR A 265 -3.10 7.54 -5.57
CA THR A 265 -1.71 7.95 -5.81
C THR A 265 -1.61 9.36 -6.43
N GLU A 266 -2.57 9.75 -7.28
CA GLU A 266 -2.61 11.09 -7.89
C GLU A 266 -2.89 12.18 -6.86
N ASP A 267 -3.78 11.90 -5.90
CA ASP A 267 -4.15 12.82 -4.83
C ASP A 267 -2.93 13.02 -3.89
N LEU A 268 -2.20 11.94 -3.62
CA LEU A 268 -0.93 11.98 -2.90
C LEU A 268 0.15 12.78 -3.65
N VAL A 269 0.39 12.47 -4.92
CA VAL A 269 1.41 13.16 -5.75
C VAL A 269 1.09 14.65 -5.88
N TRP A 270 -0.18 15.02 -6.00
CA TRP A 270 -0.60 16.42 -6.01
C TRP A 270 -0.19 17.14 -4.71
N MET A 271 -0.52 16.56 -3.55
CA MET A 271 -0.14 17.12 -2.25
C MET A 271 1.38 17.22 -2.11
N LEU A 272 2.11 16.14 -2.39
CA LEU A 272 3.58 16.10 -2.25
C LEU A 272 4.28 17.11 -3.16
N ARG A 273 3.82 17.26 -4.41
CA ARG A 273 4.33 18.26 -5.34
C ARG A 273 4.11 19.68 -4.82
N GLY A 274 2.90 19.99 -4.33
CA GLY A 274 2.60 21.29 -3.73
C GLY A 274 3.46 21.58 -2.50
N LEU A 275 3.80 20.56 -1.72
CA LEU A 275 4.70 20.64 -0.57
C LEU A 275 6.20 20.65 -0.95
N GLY A 276 6.54 20.61 -2.25
CA GLY A 276 7.93 20.60 -2.71
C GLY A 276 8.70 19.29 -2.42
N ILE A 277 7.98 18.19 -2.17
CA ILE A 277 8.57 16.88 -1.85
C ILE A 277 8.79 16.09 -3.14
N ASP A 278 10.01 15.61 -3.35
CA ASP A 278 10.35 14.76 -4.49
C ASP A 278 9.71 13.37 -4.36
N THR A 279 9.16 12.88 -5.47
CA THR A 279 8.69 11.50 -5.61
C THR A 279 9.28 10.81 -6.84
N GLY A 280 9.84 11.57 -7.79
CA GLY A 280 10.19 11.10 -9.13
C GLY A 280 9.00 10.78 -10.05
N VAL A 281 7.75 11.03 -9.62
CA VAL A 281 6.54 10.64 -10.37
C VAL A 281 6.07 11.75 -11.33
N ASP A 282 5.88 11.37 -12.59
CA ASP A 282 5.19 12.17 -13.60
C ASP A 282 3.68 12.03 -13.42
N LEU A 283 3.08 13.06 -12.81
CA LEU A 283 1.63 13.11 -12.55
C LEU A 283 0.79 13.00 -13.84
N GLY A 284 1.24 13.54 -14.97
CA GLY A 284 0.48 13.47 -16.23
C GLY A 284 0.41 12.04 -16.76
N ARG A 285 1.55 11.33 -16.74
CA ARG A 285 1.61 9.90 -17.09
C ARG A 285 0.82 9.03 -16.12
N LEU A 286 0.86 9.34 -14.82
CA LEU A 286 0.08 8.63 -13.81
C LEU A 286 -1.43 8.80 -14.05
N VAL A 287 -1.90 10.04 -14.26
CA VAL A 287 -3.31 10.33 -14.57
C VAL A 287 -3.76 9.57 -15.83
N ALA A 288 -2.97 9.59 -16.91
CA ALA A 288 -3.28 8.85 -18.12
C ALA A 288 -3.31 7.32 -17.91
N THR A 289 -2.45 6.81 -17.03
CA THR A 289 -2.41 5.38 -16.66
C THR A 289 -3.67 4.96 -15.91
N SER A 290 -4.09 5.77 -14.96
CA SER A 290 -5.28 5.50 -14.15
C SER A 290 -6.57 5.71 -14.92
N GLU A 291 -6.63 6.68 -15.84
CA GLU A 291 -7.78 6.82 -16.76
C GLU A 291 -7.88 5.59 -17.68
N TRP A 292 -6.75 5.10 -18.20
CA TRP A 292 -6.72 3.88 -19.00
C TRP A 292 -7.19 2.65 -18.22
N MET A 293 -6.78 2.50 -16.95
CA MET A 293 -7.25 1.39 -16.10
C MET A 293 -8.74 1.52 -15.76
N ALA A 294 -9.21 2.73 -15.44
CA ALA A 294 -10.63 3.00 -15.20
C ALA A 294 -11.52 2.61 -16.40
N ALA A 295 -11.02 2.80 -17.63
CA ALA A 295 -11.72 2.36 -18.84
C ALA A 295 -11.84 0.82 -18.92
N HIS A 296 -10.80 0.06 -18.55
CA HIS A 296 -10.85 -1.41 -18.47
C HIS A 296 -11.79 -1.93 -17.38
N LEU A 297 -11.86 -1.22 -16.26
CA LEU A 297 -12.76 -1.56 -15.15
C LEU A 297 -14.21 -1.10 -15.38
N GLY A 298 -14.46 -0.28 -16.42
CA GLY A 298 -15.79 0.21 -16.76
C GLY A 298 -16.42 1.10 -15.69
N ARG A 299 -15.61 1.74 -14.82
CA ARG A 299 -16.08 2.62 -13.74
C ARG A 299 -15.17 3.82 -13.57
N PRO A 300 -15.68 5.00 -13.17
CA PRO A 300 -14.85 6.17 -12.93
C PRO A 300 -13.91 5.95 -11.74
N SER A 301 -12.75 6.60 -11.80
CA SER A 301 -11.80 6.62 -10.70
C SER A 301 -12.30 7.53 -9.55
N PRO A 302 -12.17 7.11 -8.28
CA PRO A 302 -12.45 7.96 -7.12
C PRO A 302 -11.42 9.07 -6.87
N SER A 303 -10.24 9.04 -7.51
CA SER A 303 -9.22 10.10 -7.37
C SER A 303 -9.80 11.46 -7.74
N ARG A 304 -9.66 12.43 -6.83
CA ARG A 304 -10.13 13.80 -7.06
C ARG A 304 -9.23 14.53 -8.05
N THR A 305 -7.92 14.32 -7.95
CA THR A 305 -6.92 14.88 -8.87
C THR A 305 -7.12 14.35 -10.29
N LEU A 306 -7.29 13.03 -10.45
CA LEU A 306 -7.57 12.45 -11.75
C LEU A 306 -8.82 13.06 -12.36
N ARG A 307 -9.93 13.11 -11.62
CA ARG A 307 -11.20 13.68 -12.12
C ARG A 307 -11.06 15.14 -12.54
N ALA A 308 -10.25 15.92 -11.83
CA ALA A 308 -10.01 17.33 -12.17
C ALA A 308 -9.11 17.51 -13.41
N LEU A 309 -8.16 16.58 -13.64
CA LEU A 309 -7.18 16.66 -14.72
C LEU A 309 -7.60 15.89 -15.98
N SER A 310 -8.46 14.88 -15.87
CA SER A 310 -9.06 14.19 -17.00
C SER A 310 -10.14 15.11 -17.59
N HIS A 311 -9.85 15.76 -18.72
CA HIS A 311 -10.69 16.76 -19.40
C HIS A 311 -12.06 16.27 -19.92
N LYS A 312 -12.66 15.24 -19.33
CA LYS A 312 -14.08 14.90 -19.58
C LYS A 312 -14.93 15.79 -18.69
N GLU A 313 -15.26 16.98 -19.21
CA GLU A 313 -16.40 17.76 -18.76
C GLU A 313 -17.62 16.82 -18.64
N GLN A 314 -18.35 16.94 -17.52
CA GLN A 314 -19.61 16.22 -17.27
C GLN A 314 -20.65 16.56 -18.32
#